data_AF-A0A1T5CJB4-F1
#
_entry.id   AF-A0A1T5CJB4-F1
#
_cell.length_a   1.000
_cell.length_b   1.000
_cell.length_c   1.000
_cell.angle_alpha   90.00
_cell.angle_beta   90.00
_cell.angle_gamma   90.00
#
_symmetry.space_group_name_H-M   'P 1'
#
loop_
_entity.id
_entity.type
_entity.pdbx_description
1 polymer ?
#
loop_
_entity_poly.entity_id
_entity_poly.type
_entity_poly.pdbx_seq_one_letter_code
_entity_poly.pdbx_strand_id
1 'polypeptide(L)'
;MESIRKRPKGDFIAEANMEQLYALTKHWNSDLYFFKDDINFLHKLLDSYFIWIDKDENYRIAAKMKNALLKLRTHGEDLLDRTHKHRQQIGKMILEKVDDSQVFRQEHEDLEDEIASFVKAFRLNRLELFKITEYIKDTDKLPEIS
;
A
#
# COMPACT_ATOMS: atom_id res chain seq x y z
N MET A 1 -1.79 15.34 -17.13
CA MET A 1 -1.74 14.19 -16.19
C MET A 1 -0.71 13.22 -16.71
N GLU A 2 0.50 13.29 -16.18
CA GLU A 2 1.58 12.38 -16.58
C GLU A 2 1.28 10.97 -16.09
N SER A 3 1.43 10.01 -17.00
CA SER A 3 1.36 8.59 -16.74
C SER A 3 2.46 8.22 -15.74
N ILE A 4 2.13 8.13 -14.44
CA ILE A 4 3.00 7.52 -13.42
C ILE A 4 2.91 5.99 -13.54
N ARG A 5 3.22 5.47 -14.73
CA ARG A 5 3.79 4.15 -14.90
C ARG A 5 5.29 4.38 -14.97
N LYS A 6 6.01 4.28 -13.85
CA LYS A 6 7.44 3.98 -13.88
C LYS A 6 7.64 2.49 -14.23
N ARG A 7 6.95 2.02 -15.28
CA ARG A 7 7.21 0.72 -15.87
C ARG A 7 8.42 0.93 -16.79
N PRO A 8 9.55 0.24 -16.62
CA PRO A 8 10.45 0.05 -17.75
C PRO A 8 9.63 -0.67 -18.82
N LYS A 9 9.34 -0.03 -19.96
CA LYS A 9 8.51 -0.61 -21.04
C LYS A 9 8.94 -2.06 -21.35
N GLY A 10 7.98 -2.95 -21.63
CA GLY A 10 8.23 -4.26 -22.25
C GLY A 10 8.63 -5.38 -21.29
N ASP A 11 9.48 -6.29 -21.80
CA ASP A 11 9.97 -7.54 -21.22
C ASP A 11 11.01 -7.33 -20.10
N PHE A 12 10.98 -6.20 -19.39
CA PHE A 12 12.02 -5.85 -18.40
C PHE A 12 12.22 -6.92 -17.34
N ILE A 13 11.14 -7.49 -16.78
CA ILE A 13 11.29 -8.57 -15.80
C ILE A 13 11.95 -9.79 -16.44
N ALA A 14 11.70 -10.08 -17.72
CA ALA A 14 12.32 -11.20 -18.42
C ALA A 14 13.78 -10.93 -18.82
N GLU A 15 14.15 -9.67 -19.11
CA GLU A 15 15.48 -9.29 -19.60
C GLU A 15 16.42 -8.78 -18.50
N ALA A 16 15.91 -8.36 -17.36
CA ALA A 16 16.71 -7.80 -16.27
C ALA A 16 17.63 -8.84 -15.63
N ASN A 17 18.83 -8.40 -15.25
CA ASN A 17 19.72 -9.23 -14.43
C ASN A 17 19.27 -9.26 -12.96
N MET A 18 19.84 -10.18 -12.18
CA MET A 18 19.45 -10.40 -10.79
C MET A 18 19.73 -9.17 -9.91
N GLU A 19 20.80 -8.40 -10.18
CA GLU A 19 21.11 -7.17 -9.45
C GLU A 19 20.05 -6.08 -9.67
N GLN A 20 19.53 -5.96 -10.89
CA GLN A 20 18.44 -5.04 -11.22
C GLN A 20 17.15 -5.47 -10.53
N LEU A 21 16.81 -6.76 -10.56
CA LEU A 21 15.65 -7.29 -9.81
C LEU A 21 15.80 -7.09 -8.30
N TYR A 22 17.01 -7.25 -7.76
CA TYR A 22 17.30 -7.00 -6.35
C TYR A 22 17.08 -5.52 -5.98
N ALA A 23 17.58 -4.60 -6.82
CA ALA A 23 17.37 -3.18 -6.62
C ALA A 23 15.89 -2.81 -6.69
N LEU A 24 15.14 -3.38 -7.63
CA LEU A 24 13.70 -3.15 -7.77
C LEU A 24 12.93 -3.62 -6.53
N THR A 25 13.16 -4.84 -6.05
CA THR A 25 12.52 -5.33 -4.81
C THR A 25 12.94 -4.55 -3.57
N LYS A 26 14.13 -3.94 -3.54
CA LYS A 26 14.54 -3.01 -2.48
C LYS A 26 13.67 -1.75 -2.49
N HIS A 27 13.39 -1.19 -3.67
CA HIS A 27 12.49 -0.05 -3.83
C HIS A 27 11.06 -0.40 -3.39
N TRP A 28 10.54 -1.54 -3.84
CA TRP A 28 9.21 -2.01 -3.42
C TRP A 28 9.09 -2.16 -1.90
N ASN A 29 10.07 -2.77 -1.23
CA ASN A 29 10.08 -2.86 0.22
C ASN A 29 10.03 -1.47 0.89
N SER A 30 10.81 -0.51 0.40
CA SER A 30 10.81 0.85 0.91
C SER A 30 9.45 1.52 0.76
N ASP A 31 8.81 1.38 -0.41
CA ASP A 31 7.48 1.92 -0.67
C ASP A 31 6.43 1.26 0.23
N LEU A 32 6.47 -0.07 0.40
CA LEU A 32 5.55 -0.81 1.28
C LEU A 32 5.70 -0.40 2.76
N TYR A 33 6.93 -0.16 3.24
CA TYR A 33 7.14 0.41 4.57
C TYR A 33 6.52 1.80 4.70
N PHE A 34 6.70 2.66 3.70
CA PHE A 34 6.08 3.98 3.68
C PHE A 34 4.55 3.88 3.74
N PHE A 35 3.92 3.02 2.93
CA PHE A 35 2.47 2.83 2.96
C PHE A 35 1.98 2.27 4.29
N LYS A 36 2.73 1.38 4.93
CA LYS A 36 2.39 0.86 6.26
C LYS A 36 2.31 2.00 7.29
N ASP A 37 3.30 2.90 7.30
CA ASP A 37 3.32 4.04 8.21
C ASP A 37 2.18 5.03 7.90
N ASP A 38 1.91 5.28 6.61
CA ASP A 38 0.80 6.12 6.16
C ASP A 38 -0.55 5.53 6.59
N ILE A 39 -0.77 4.21 6.45
CA ILE A 39 -2.00 3.54 6.90
C ILE A 39 -2.16 3.66 8.42
N ASN A 40 -1.09 3.53 9.19
CA ASN A 40 -1.12 3.72 10.64
C ASN A 40 -1.48 5.16 11.01
N PHE A 41 -0.97 6.14 10.27
CA PHE A 41 -1.36 7.54 10.43
C PHE A 41 -2.85 7.75 10.12
N LEU A 42 -3.35 7.20 9.00
CA LEU A 42 -4.76 7.31 8.62
C LEU A 42 -5.72 6.68 9.64
N HIS A 43 -5.34 5.53 10.21
CA HIS A 43 -6.09 4.92 11.33
C HIS A 43 -6.18 5.87 12.53
N LYS A 44 -5.06 6.47 12.95
CA LYS A 44 -5.02 7.43 14.06
C LYS A 44 -5.83 8.69 13.76
N LEU A 45 -5.76 9.18 12.51
CA LEU A 45 -6.54 10.32 12.06
C LEU A 45 -8.04 10.00 12.20
N LEU A 46 -8.49 8.86 11.67
CA LEU A 46 -9.87 8.44 11.76
C LEU A 46 -10.34 8.30 13.22
N ASP A 47 -9.52 7.68 14.08
CA ASP A 47 -9.79 7.56 15.53
C ASP A 47 -9.97 8.93 16.21
N SER A 48 -9.29 9.99 15.77
CA SER A 48 -9.48 11.34 16.32
C SER A 48 -10.82 11.97 15.98
N TYR A 49 -11.41 11.63 14.82
CA TYR A 49 -12.75 12.11 14.43
C TYR A 49 -13.86 11.37 15.18
N PHE A 50 -13.65 10.12 15.59
CA PHE A 50 -14.65 9.33 16.33
C PHE A 50 -15.10 9.96 17.66
N ILE A 51 -14.27 10.80 18.28
CA ILE A 51 -14.61 11.49 19.54
C ILE A 51 -15.80 12.46 19.36
N TRP A 52 -16.00 12.96 18.14
CA TRP A 52 -16.96 14.04 17.84
C TRP A 52 -18.25 13.56 17.16
N ILE A 53 -18.38 12.25 16.94
CA ILE A 53 -19.50 11.67 16.22
C ILE A 53 -20.68 11.45 17.17
N ASP A 54 -21.70 12.30 17.08
CA ASP A 54 -22.95 12.19 17.85
C ASP A 54 -24.08 11.48 17.05
N LYS A 55 -23.85 11.21 15.76
CA LYS A 55 -24.85 10.62 14.84
C LYS A 55 -24.50 9.18 14.46
N ASP A 56 -25.46 8.27 14.64
CA ASP A 56 -25.32 6.83 14.30
C ASP A 56 -24.89 6.56 12.85
N GLU A 57 -25.29 7.41 11.90
CA GLU A 57 -24.89 7.29 10.49
C GLU A 57 -23.40 7.54 10.29
N ASN A 58 -22.86 8.60 10.90
CA ASN A 58 -21.44 8.94 10.85
C ASN A 58 -20.59 7.83 11.50
N TYR A 59 -21.09 7.21 12.57
CA TYR A 59 -20.42 6.08 13.22
C TYR A 59 -20.31 4.87 12.28
N ARG A 60 -21.39 4.52 11.57
CA ARG A 60 -21.40 3.40 10.62
C ARG A 60 -20.42 3.61 9.46
N ILE A 61 -20.35 4.84 8.94
CA ILE A 61 -19.41 5.21 7.87
C ILE A 61 -17.97 5.07 8.36
N ALA A 62 -17.65 5.65 9.52
CA ALA A 62 -16.31 5.59 10.10
C ALA A 62 -15.90 4.15 10.43
N ALA A 63 -16.81 3.31 10.95
CA ALA A 63 -16.55 1.89 11.21
C ALA A 63 -16.23 1.11 9.91
N LYS A 64 -16.96 1.38 8.82
CA LYS A 64 -16.68 0.78 7.51
C LYS A 64 -15.28 1.14 7.01
N MET A 65 -14.87 2.40 7.17
CA MET A 65 -13.54 2.86 6.79
C MET A 65 -12.43 2.23 7.63
N LYS A 66 -12.63 2.14 8.94
CA LYS A 66 -11.68 1.48 9.85
C LYS A 66 -11.43 0.03 9.43
N ASN A 67 -12.51 -0.69 9.07
CA ASN A 67 -12.39 -2.04 8.53
C ASN A 67 -11.67 -2.09 7.18
N ALA A 68 -11.89 -1.12 6.29
CA ALA A 68 -11.20 -1.04 5.01
C ALA A 68 -9.69 -0.77 5.19
N LEU A 69 -9.32 0.16 6.07
CA LEU A 69 -7.92 0.43 6.44
C LEU A 69 -7.26 -0.78 7.11
N LEU A 70 -8.00 -1.53 7.95
CA LEU A 70 -7.49 -2.76 8.56
C LEU A 70 -7.16 -3.81 7.50
N LYS A 71 -8.05 -4.03 6.53
CA LYS A 71 -7.80 -4.95 5.41
C LYS A 71 -6.60 -4.52 4.58
N LEU A 72 -6.48 -3.22 4.27
CA LEU A 72 -5.31 -2.68 3.56
C LEU A 72 -4.03 -2.89 4.35
N ARG A 73 -4.05 -2.67 5.67
CA ARG A 73 -2.88 -2.91 6.53
C ARG A 73 -2.43 -4.37 6.45
N THR A 74 -3.36 -5.30 6.65
CA THR A 74 -3.04 -6.74 6.63
C THR A 74 -2.52 -7.19 5.26
N HIS A 75 -3.13 -6.70 4.17
CA HIS A 75 -2.63 -7.01 2.83
C HIS A 75 -1.24 -6.41 2.56
N GLY A 76 -1.00 -5.17 2.99
CA GLY A 76 0.30 -4.52 2.88
C GLY A 76 1.39 -5.21 3.69
N GLU A 77 1.06 -5.72 4.89
CA GLU A 77 1.97 -6.50 5.73
C GLU A 77 2.33 -7.85 5.10
N ASP A 78 1.35 -8.54 4.49
CA ASP A 78 1.59 -9.77 3.72
C ASP A 78 2.50 -9.51 2.50
N LEU A 79 2.20 -8.47 1.71
CA LEU A 79 3.02 -8.10 0.57
C LEU A 79 4.44 -7.72 0.97
N LEU A 80 4.61 -7.02 2.09
CA LEU A 80 5.92 -6.65 2.60
C LEU A 80 6.74 -7.89 2.99
N ASP A 81 6.14 -8.87 3.68
CA ASP A 81 6.81 -10.12 4.05
C ASP A 81 7.21 -10.93 2.81
N ARG A 82 6.30 -11.10 1.85
CA ARG A 82 6.56 -11.81 0.59
C ARG A 82 7.64 -11.13 -0.25
N THR A 83 7.58 -9.80 -0.39
CA THR A 83 8.60 -9.00 -1.10
C THR A 83 9.95 -9.06 -0.41
N HIS A 84 9.98 -9.10 0.92
CA HIS A 84 11.21 -9.26 1.68
C HIS A 84 11.85 -10.63 1.45
N LYS A 85 11.06 -11.71 1.53
CA LYS A 85 11.51 -13.08 1.26
C LYS A 85 12.02 -13.25 -0.17
N HIS A 86 11.29 -12.72 -1.15
CA HIS A 86 11.72 -12.74 -2.56
C HIS A 86 13.06 -12.03 -2.77
N ARG A 87 13.25 -10.88 -2.13
CA ARG A 87 14.53 -10.15 -2.18
C ARG A 87 15.68 -10.94 -1.54
N GLN A 88 15.42 -11.63 -0.43
CA GLN A 88 16.43 -12.51 0.19
C GLN A 88 16.82 -13.65 -0.74
N GLN A 89 15.86 -14.25 -1.43
CA GLN A 89 16.09 -15.28 -2.44
C GLN A 89 16.95 -14.75 -3.60
N ILE A 90 16.63 -13.57 -4.14
CA ILE A 90 17.46 -12.91 -5.16
C ILE A 90 18.90 -12.72 -4.66
N GLY A 91 19.06 -12.21 -3.45
CA GLY A 91 20.38 -11.99 -2.84
C GLY A 91 21.19 -13.29 -2.74
N LYS A 92 20.53 -14.39 -2.36
CA LYS A 92 21.16 -15.72 -2.32
C LYS A 92 21.57 -16.19 -3.72
N MET A 93 20.69 -16.05 -4.71
CA MET A 93 20.98 -16.44 -6.10
C MET A 93 22.16 -15.66 -6.69
N ILE A 94 22.29 -14.36 -6.39
CA ILE A 94 23.45 -13.55 -6.80
C ILE A 94 24.74 -14.09 -6.19
N LEU A 95 24.75 -14.37 -4.88
CA LEU A 95 25.93 -14.86 -4.17
C LEU A 95 26.36 -16.25 -4.64
N GLU A 96 25.39 -17.11 -4.92
CA GLU A 96 25.60 -18.50 -5.34
C GLU A 96 25.75 -18.64 -6.87
N LYS A 97 25.56 -17.55 -7.63
CA LYS A 97 25.56 -17.53 -9.11
C LYS A 97 24.58 -18.55 -9.71
N VAL A 98 23.37 -18.59 -9.16
CA VAL A 98 22.29 -19.46 -9.61
C VAL A 98 21.48 -18.73 -10.69
N ASP A 99 21.29 -19.38 -11.83
CA ASP A 99 20.40 -18.91 -12.88
C ASP A 99 18.95 -18.92 -12.41
N ASP A 100 18.18 -17.93 -12.85
CA ASP A 100 16.75 -17.89 -12.56
C ASP A 100 15.94 -18.90 -13.37
N SER A 101 14.76 -19.23 -12.85
CA SER A 101 13.79 -20.06 -13.55
C SER A 101 12.64 -19.20 -14.07
N GLN A 102 11.92 -19.70 -15.06
CA GLN A 102 10.69 -19.06 -15.53
C GLN A 102 9.66 -18.90 -14.39
N VAL A 103 9.59 -19.88 -13.48
CA VAL A 103 8.71 -19.81 -12.30
C VAL A 103 9.09 -18.64 -11.41
N PHE A 104 10.39 -18.46 -11.14
CA PHE A 104 10.88 -17.33 -10.35
C PHE A 104 10.55 -15.98 -11.01
N ARG A 105 10.64 -15.89 -12.34
CA ARG A 105 10.26 -14.68 -13.09
C ARG A 105 8.78 -14.38 -13.00
N GLN A 106 7.93 -15.41 -13.07
CA GLN A 106 6.49 -15.26 -12.89
C GLN A 106 6.17 -14.77 -11.46
N GLU A 107 6.80 -15.35 -10.44
CA GLU A 107 6.63 -14.90 -9.05
C GLU A 107 7.02 -13.43 -8.87
N HIS A 108 8.07 -12.97 -9.58
CA HIS A 108 8.47 -11.57 -9.55
C HIS A 108 7.45 -10.64 -10.21
N GLU A 109 6.88 -11.06 -11.35
CA GLU A 109 5.83 -10.32 -12.06
C GLU A 109 4.54 -10.25 -11.24
N ASP A 110 4.12 -11.37 -10.66
CA ASP A 110 2.92 -11.45 -9.82
C ASP A 110 3.06 -10.51 -8.60
N LEU A 111 4.24 -10.43 -7.99
CA LEU A 111 4.51 -9.46 -6.92
C LEU A 111 4.40 -8.02 -7.40
N GLU A 112 4.92 -7.69 -8.59
CA GLU A 112 4.80 -6.32 -9.15
C GLU A 112 3.33 -5.94 -9.36
N ASP A 113 2.54 -6.83 -9.95
CA ASP A 113 1.13 -6.60 -10.23
C ASP A 113 0.29 -6.47 -8.96
N GLU A 114 0.57 -7.30 -7.95
CA GLU A 114 -0.07 -7.20 -6.65
C GLU A 114 0.30 -5.89 -5.93
N ILE A 115 1.57 -5.47 -5.95
CA ILE A 115 2.00 -4.20 -5.39
C ILE A 115 1.31 -3.03 -6.11
N ALA A 116 1.24 -3.05 -7.44
CA ALA A 116 0.57 -2.01 -8.21
C ALA A 116 -0.92 -1.92 -7.86
N SER A 117 -1.57 -3.07 -7.69
CA SER A 117 -2.97 -3.18 -7.26
C SER A 117 -3.17 -2.64 -5.84
N PHE A 118 -2.28 -3.00 -4.91
CA PHE A 118 -2.26 -2.48 -3.54
C PHE A 118 -2.11 -0.97 -3.50
N VAL A 119 -1.15 -0.40 -4.24
CA VAL A 119 -0.92 1.06 -4.31
C VAL A 119 -2.17 1.79 -4.81
N LYS A 120 -2.85 1.23 -5.81
CA LYS A 120 -4.11 1.79 -6.30
C LYS A 120 -5.21 1.74 -5.24
N ALA A 121 -5.37 0.61 -4.55
CA ALA A 121 -6.35 0.45 -3.49
C ALA A 121 -6.10 1.40 -2.31
N PHE A 122 -4.84 1.53 -1.90
CA PHE A 122 -4.40 2.48 -0.87
C PHE A 122 -4.75 3.93 -1.24
N ARG A 123 -4.43 4.37 -2.47
CA ARG A 123 -4.73 5.73 -2.93
C ARG A 123 -6.23 6.03 -2.95
N LEU A 124 -7.05 5.08 -3.39
CA LEU A 124 -8.50 5.23 -3.40
C LEU A 124 -9.06 5.32 -1.98
N ASN A 125 -8.60 4.46 -1.07
CA ASN A 125 -9.04 4.49 0.32
C ASN A 125 -8.62 5.78 1.04
N ARG A 126 -7.40 6.27 0.81
CA ARG A 126 -6.93 7.56 1.34
C ARG A 126 -7.80 8.72 0.83
N LEU A 127 -8.18 8.72 -0.44
CA LEU A 127 -9.08 9.74 -1.01
C LEU A 127 -10.48 9.67 -0.39
N GLU A 128 -11.04 8.47 -0.25
CA GLU A 128 -12.35 8.27 0.38
C GLU A 128 -12.34 8.75 1.84
N LEU A 129 -11.27 8.46 2.57
CA LEU A 129 -11.10 8.90 3.95
C LEU A 129 -11.10 10.42 4.06
N PHE A 130 -10.33 11.12 3.21
CA PHE A 130 -10.32 12.59 3.24
C PHE A 130 -11.71 13.18 3.00
N LYS A 131 -12.43 12.70 1.99
CA LYS A 131 -13.79 13.18 1.69
C LYS A 131 -14.74 13.01 2.87
N ILE A 132 -14.64 11.89 3.56
CA ILE A 132 -15.50 11.61 4.72
C ILE A 132 -15.09 12.48 5.91
N THR A 133 -13.79 12.65 6.18
CA THR A 133 -13.33 13.53 7.26
C THR A 133 -13.70 15.00 7.02
N GLU A 134 -13.72 15.45 5.76
CA GLU A 134 -14.22 16.78 5.37
C GLU A 134 -15.73 16.88 5.59
N TYR A 135 -16.50 15.89 5.12
CA TYR A 135 -17.95 15.85 5.31
C TYR A 135 -18.33 15.89 6.80
N ILE A 136 -17.72 15.04 7.64
CA ILE A 136 -17.97 14.99 9.08
C ILE A 136 -17.67 16.36 9.70
N LYS A 137 -16.51 16.96 9.37
CA LYS A 137 -16.13 18.29 9.86
C LYS A 137 -17.15 19.38 9.47
N ASP A 138 -17.69 19.33 8.26
CA ASP A 138 -18.65 20.32 7.77
C ASP A 138 -20.06 20.12 8.34
N THR A 139 -20.47 18.87 8.61
CA THR A 139 -21.78 18.55 9.18
C THR A 139 -21.84 18.68 10.69
N ASP A 140 -20.70 18.50 11.36
CA ASP A 140 -20.57 18.62 12.82
C ASP A 140 -19.97 19.98 13.18
N LYS A 141 -20.39 21.07 12.49
CA LYS A 141 -20.01 22.45 12.83
C LYS A 141 -20.00 22.60 14.34
N LEU A 142 -18.78 22.65 14.89
CA LEU A 142 -18.53 22.73 16.32
C LEU A 142 -19.38 23.89 16.85
N PRO A 143 -20.15 23.71 17.94
CA PRO A 143 -20.73 24.86 18.61
C PRO A 143 -19.58 25.82 18.93
N GLU A 144 -19.61 27.00 18.33
CA GLU A 144 -18.71 28.08 18.74
C GLU A 144 -18.96 28.27 20.23
N ILE A 145 -17.92 28.01 21.03
CA ILE A 145 -17.97 28.25 22.46
C ILE A 145 -18.07 29.77 22.62
N SER A 146 -19.28 30.24 22.89
CA SER A 146 -19.60 31.62 23.25
C SER A 146 -19.18 31.93 24.68
#